data_AF-A0A9D9X8X4-F1
#
_entry.id   AF-A0A9D9X8X4-F1
#
_cell.length_a   1.000
_cell.length_b   1.000
_cell.length_c   1.000
_cell.angle_alpha   90.00
_cell.angle_beta   90.00
_cell.angle_gamma   90.00
#
_symmetry.space_group_name_H-M   'P 1'
#
loop_
_entity.id
_entity.type
_entity.pdbx_description
1 polymer ?
#
loop_
_entity_poly.entity_id
_entity_poly.type
_entity_poly.pdbx_seq_one_letter_code
_entity_poly.pdbx_strand_id
1 'polypeptide(L)'
;MKTIRYRISAFTMRHRWLSLALLTAITAGFSLGLPRVELRTIFSDLLPANHPFVQTYQDHPNFGNPLTITIMVRRKDGDIYNPETLAKIWNMTRDVDLTPAVDHDQVLSIATEKARFQEATPFGIDSQPLMGDHAPATE
;
A
#
# COMPACT_ATOMS: atom_id res chain seq x y z
N MET A 1 31.68 -53.27 -15.29
CA MET A 1 30.26 -53.08 -15.66
C MET A 1 30.05 -51.65 -16.11
N LYS A 2 29.46 -51.38 -17.28
CA LYS A 2 29.29 -50.01 -17.79
C LYS A 2 28.26 -49.26 -16.93
N THR A 3 28.71 -48.25 -16.21
CA THR A 3 27.89 -47.40 -15.34
C THR A 3 26.77 -46.70 -16.13
N ILE A 4 25.61 -46.46 -15.49
CA ILE A 4 24.43 -45.83 -16.11
C ILE A 4 24.76 -44.49 -16.80
N ARG A 5 25.65 -43.71 -16.19
CA ARG A 5 26.12 -42.40 -16.71
C ARG A 5 26.81 -42.55 -18.06
N TYR A 6 27.61 -43.61 -18.24
CA TYR A 6 28.30 -43.91 -19.50
C TYR A 6 27.32 -44.31 -20.61
N ARG A 7 26.24 -45.04 -20.26
CA ARG A 7 25.22 -45.44 -21.24
C ARG A 7 24.43 -44.24 -21.75
N ILE A 8 24.10 -43.31 -20.87
CA ILE A 8 23.39 -42.07 -21.21
C ILE A 8 24.30 -41.18 -22.08
N SER A 9 25.54 -40.94 -21.68
CA SER A 9 26.46 -40.10 -22.46
C SER A 9 26.75 -40.69 -23.85
N ALA A 10 26.95 -42.01 -23.95
CA ALA A 10 27.15 -42.68 -25.23
C ALA A 10 25.91 -42.59 -26.13
N PHE A 11 24.70 -42.68 -25.57
CA PHE A 11 23.45 -42.53 -26.31
C PHE A 11 23.28 -41.10 -26.85
N THR A 12 23.53 -40.10 -26.01
CA THR A 12 23.48 -38.67 -26.38
C THR A 12 24.49 -38.34 -27.48
N MET A 13 25.73 -38.82 -27.37
CA MET A 13 26.75 -38.57 -28.41
C MET A 13 26.47 -39.30 -29.73
N ARG A 14 25.94 -40.53 -29.65
CA ARG A 14 25.58 -41.33 -30.83
C ARG A 14 24.40 -40.74 -31.60
N HIS A 15 23.40 -40.18 -30.90
CA HIS A 15 22.21 -39.56 -31.50
C HIS A 15 22.19 -38.04 -31.25
N ARG A 16 23.32 -37.37 -31.51
CA ARG A 16 23.52 -35.94 -31.19
C ARG A 16 22.41 -35.03 -31.74
N TRP A 17 21.95 -35.27 -32.96
CA TRP A 17 20.89 -34.48 -33.59
C TRP A 17 19.52 -34.69 -32.94
N LEU A 18 19.20 -35.91 -32.55
CA LEU A 18 17.95 -36.23 -31.85
C LEU A 18 17.96 -35.64 -30.44
N SER A 19 19.10 -35.69 -29.75
CA SER A 19 19.27 -35.06 -28.43
C SER A 19 19.17 -33.54 -28.51
N LEU A 20 19.77 -32.91 -29.53
CA LEU A 20 19.63 -31.48 -29.79
C LEU A 20 18.19 -31.09 -30.09
N ALA A 21 17.53 -31.81 -31.00
CA ALA A 21 16.13 -31.55 -31.34
C ALA A 21 15.21 -31.67 -30.12
N LEU A 22 15.42 -32.68 -29.27
CA LEU A 22 14.68 -32.85 -28.03
C LEU A 22 14.91 -31.68 -27.07
N LEU A 23 16.18 -31.27 -26.86
CA LEU A 23 16.51 -30.15 -26.00
C LEU A 23 15.87 -28.85 -26.51
N THR A 24 16.00 -28.57 -27.81
CA THR A 24 15.40 -27.39 -28.44
C THR A 24 13.88 -27.41 -28.33
N ALA A 25 13.23 -28.56 -28.51
CA ALA A 25 11.78 -28.69 -28.35
C ALA A 25 11.34 -28.40 -26.90
N ILE A 26 12.07 -28.89 -25.91
CA ILE A 26 11.80 -28.60 -24.49
C ILE A 26 11.99 -27.10 -24.20
N THR A 27 13.09 -26.51 -24.66
CA THR A 27 13.37 -25.08 -24.50
C THR A 27 12.32 -24.21 -25.18
N ALA A 28 11.90 -24.56 -26.40
CA ALA A 28 10.83 -23.87 -27.12
C ALA A 28 9.50 -23.98 -26.36
N GLY A 29 9.19 -25.16 -25.81
CA GLY A 29 8.01 -25.39 -24.96
C GLY A 29 7.97 -24.44 -23.75
N PHE A 30 9.09 -24.27 -23.05
CA PHE A 30 9.17 -23.28 -21.95
C PHE A 30 9.08 -21.83 -22.44
N SER A 31 9.63 -21.54 -23.62
CA SER A 31 9.61 -20.18 -24.21
C SER A 31 8.20 -19.71 -24.56
N LEU A 32 7.28 -20.62 -24.88
CA LEU A 32 5.85 -20.28 -25.08
C LEU A 32 5.18 -19.69 -23.84
N GLY A 33 5.76 -19.87 -22.65
CA GLY A 33 5.28 -19.27 -21.40
C GLY A 33 5.72 -17.83 -21.18
N LEU A 34 6.75 -17.35 -21.88
CA LEU A 34 7.32 -16.01 -21.68
C LEU A 34 6.30 -14.86 -21.83
N PRO A 35 5.40 -14.86 -22.83
CA PRO A 35 4.42 -13.77 -22.99
C PRO A 35 3.40 -13.69 -21.84
N ARG A 36 3.28 -14.73 -21.01
CA ARG A 36 2.34 -14.78 -19.88
C ARG A 36 3.00 -14.40 -18.56
N VAL A 37 4.29 -14.09 -18.54
CA VAL A 37 4.99 -13.67 -17.34
C VAL A 37 4.63 -12.23 -17.04
N GLU A 38 3.82 -12.01 -16.01
CA GLU A 38 3.52 -10.69 -15.49
C GLU A 38 4.50 -10.33 -14.37
N LEU A 39 5.22 -9.24 -14.53
CA LEU A 39 6.04 -8.65 -13.47
C LEU A 39 5.18 -7.67 -12.68
N ARG A 40 4.78 -8.07 -11.47
CA ARG A 40 4.08 -7.20 -10.52
C ARG A 40 4.94 -7.01 -9.28
N THR A 41 5.08 -5.77 -8.84
CA THR A 41 5.73 -5.45 -7.56
C THR A 41 4.64 -5.30 -6.51
N ILE A 42 4.32 -6.40 -5.82
CA ILE A 42 3.37 -6.41 -4.71
C ILE A 42 4.18 -6.34 -3.42
N PHE A 43 4.12 -5.20 -2.71
CA PHE A 43 4.90 -4.98 -1.48
C PHE A 43 4.68 -6.09 -0.43
N SER A 44 3.45 -6.59 -0.31
CA SER A 44 3.10 -7.67 0.61
C SER A 44 3.86 -8.97 0.34
N ASP A 45 4.21 -9.26 -0.93
CA ASP A 45 4.95 -10.48 -1.32
C ASP A 45 6.43 -10.42 -0.94
N LEU A 46 6.94 -9.21 -0.67
CA LEU A 46 8.31 -9.01 -0.18
C LEU A 46 8.43 -9.28 1.33
N LEU A 47 7.31 -9.37 2.05
CA LEU A 47 7.30 -9.61 3.48
C LEU A 47 7.40 -11.12 3.80
N PRO A 48 8.08 -11.53 4.89
CA PRO A 48 8.17 -12.94 5.24
C PRO A 48 6.81 -13.47 5.70
N ALA A 49 6.18 -14.33 4.88
CA ALA A 49 4.84 -14.87 5.15
C ALA A 49 4.72 -15.62 6.49
N ASN A 50 5.82 -16.19 6.99
CA ASN A 50 5.85 -16.94 8.25
C ASN A 50 6.04 -16.06 9.49
N HIS A 51 6.15 -14.74 9.35
CA HIS A 51 6.35 -13.86 10.49
C HIS A 51 5.02 -13.61 11.22
N PRO A 52 4.96 -13.69 12.57
CA PRO A 52 3.71 -13.54 13.33
C PRO A 52 2.98 -12.22 13.04
N PHE A 53 3.68 -11.09 12.92
CA PHE A 53 3.05 -9.80 12.56
C PHE A 53 2.42 -9.78 11.16
N VAL A 54 3.00 -10.49 10.19
CA VAL A 54 2.46 -10.57 8.84
C VAL A 54 1.16 -11.37 8.84
N GLN A 55 1.11 -12.45 9.62
CA GLN A 55 -0.10 -13.25 9.82
C GLN A 55 -1.20 -12.46 10.52
N THR A 56 -0.88 -11.77 11.62
CA THR A 56 -1.85 -10.94 12.35
C THR A 56 -2.47 -9.86 11.45
N TYR A 57 -1.66 -9.22 10.58
CA TYR A 57 -2.15 -8.24 9.62
C TYR A 57 -3.06 -8.88 8.55
N GLN A 58 -2.71 -10.07 8.03
CA GLN A 58 -3.56 -10.80 7.07
C GLN A 58 -4.89 -11.24 7.68
N ASP A 59 -4.90 -11.60 8.97
CA ASP A 59 -6.11 -12.00 9.70
C ASP A 59 -7.04 -10.79 9.98
N HIS A 60 -6.47 -9.58 10.03
CA HIS A 60 -7.19 -8.34 10.35
C HIS A 60 -6.90 -7.24 9.33
N PRO A 61 -7.27 -7.43 8.04
CA PRO A 61 -6.92 -6.48 6.98
C PRO A 61 -7.58 -5.11 7.13
N ASN A 62 -8.63 -5.02 7.96
CA ASN A 62 -9.33 -3.78 8.27
C ASN A 62 -8.68 -3.00 9.43
N PHE A 63 -7.67 -3.57 10.09
CA PHE A 63 -7.02 -2.99 11.27
C PHE A 63 -5.75 -2.24 10.86
N GLY A 64 -5.95 -1.15 10.13
CA GLY A 64 -4.88 -0.26 9.65
C GLY A 64 -4.52 -0.50 8.18
N ASN A 65 -4.29 0.59 7.45
CA ASN A 65 -3.82 0.54 6.07
C ASN A 65 -2.29 0.75 6.06
N PRO A 66 -1.48 -0.15 5.47
CA PRO A 66 -0.03 0.00 5.37
C PRO A 66 0.38 1.25 4.57
N LEU A 67 -0.55 1.82 3.81
CA LEU A 67 -0.39 3.06 3.05
C LEU A 67 -0.95 4.29 3.81
N THR A 68 -0.77 4.34 5.13
CA THR A 68 -1.16 5.51 5.93
C THR A 68 -0.12 6.62 5.81
N ILE A 69 -0.56 7.82 5.47
CA ILE A 69 0.28 9.02 5.44
C ILE A 69 -0.11 9.92 6.61
N THR A 70 0.87 10.40 7.37
CA THR A 70 0.66 11.37 8.46
C THR A 70 1.39 12.67 8.15
N ILE A 71 0.66 13.78 8.14
CA ILE A 71 1.19 15.13 7.88
C ILE A 71 1.17 15.91 9.18
N MET A 72 2.35 16.36 9.65
CA MET A 72 2.48 17.22 10.83
C MET A 72 2.76 18.65 10.41
N VAL A 73 1.93 19.58 10.88
CA VAL A 73 2.16 21.02 10.71
C VAL A 73 2.70 21.59 12.01
N ARG A 74 3.91 22.17 11.95
CA ARG A 74 4.50 22.90 13.06
C ARG A 74 4.67 24.36 12.67
N ARG A 75 4.08 25.28 13.45
CA ARG A 75 4.41 26.70 13.38
C ARG A 75 5.76 26.93 14.05
N LYS A 76 6.60 27.77 13.45
CA LYS A 76 7.95 28.06 13.97
C LYS A 76 7.90 29.04 15.16
N ASP A 77 6.97 30.00 15.10
CA ASP A 77 6.84 31.07 16.08
C ASP A 77 5.39 31.16 16.59
N GLY A 78 5.20 30.96 17.90
CA GLY A 78 3.88 31.00 18.56
C GLY A 78 3.09 29.69 18.48
N ASP A 79 1.77 29.78 18.63
CA ASP A 79 0.85 28.65 18.60
C ASP A 79 0.10 28.51 17.25
N ILE A 80 -0.66 27.42 17.10
CA ILE A 80 -1.42 27.14 15.88
C ILE A 80 -2.78 27.85 15.83
N TYR A 81 -3.21 28.51 16.90
CA TYR A 81 -4.56 29.05 17.08
C TYR A 81 -4.69 30.44 16.47
N ASN A 82 -4.34 30.57 15.20
CA ASN A 82 -4.48 31.79 14.43
C ASN A 82 -5.11 31.49 13.06
N PRO A 83 -5.86 32.45 12.48
CA PRO A 83 -6.57 32.26 11.21
C PRO A 83 -5.66 31.80 10.07
N GLU A 84 -4.46 32.34 9.97
CA GLU A 84 -3.49 32.00 8.92
C GLU A 84 -3.10 30.51 8.96
N THR A 85 -2.77 29.99 10.15
CA THR A 85 -2.36 28.59 10.32
C THR A 85 -3.54 27.64 10.11
N LEU A 86 -4.69 27.97 10.68
CA LEU A 86 -5.90 27.15 10.56
C LEU A 86 -6.41 27.13 9.11
N ALA A 87 -6.35 28.25 8.39
CA ALA A 87 -6.65 28.31 6.96
C ALA A 87 -5.69 27.46 6.13
N LYS A 88 -4.40 27.46 6.46
CA LYS A 88 -3.43 26.58 5.82
C LYS A 88 -3.76 25.11 6.03
N ILE A 89 -4.11 24.72 7.26
CA ILE A 89 -4.51 23.33 7.57
C ILE A 89 -5.79 22.95 6.84
N TRP A 90 -6.78 23.86 6.79
CA TRP A 90 -8.04 23.65 6.07
C TRP A 90 -7.80 23.42 4.57
N ASN A 91 -7.02 24.29 3.92
CA ASN A 91 -6.67 24.18 2.50
C ASN A 91 -5.91 22.88 2.21
N MET A 92 -4.87 22.57 2.97
CA MET A 92 -4.09 21.33 2.76
C MET A 92 -4.94 20.08 2.96
N THR A 93 -5.86 20.08 3.92
CA THR A 93 -6.78 18.96 4.14
C THR A 93 -7.64 18.74 2.90
N ARG A 94 -8.14 19.81 2.28
CA ARG A 94 -8.93 19.72 1.04
C ARG A 94 -8.08 19.28 -0.15
N ASP A 95 -6.85 19.76 -0.27
CA ASP A 95 -5.94 19.34 -1.34
C ASP A 95 -5.63 17.84 -1.27
N VAL A 96 -5.39 17.32 -0.05
CA VAL A 96 -5.22 15.87 0.18
C VAL A 96 -6.49 15.11 -0.16
N ASP A 97 -7.64 15.58 0.32
CA ASP A 97 -8.94 14.97 0.03
C ASP A 97 -9.24 14.93 -1.48
N LEU A 98 -8.84 15.96 -2.24
CA LEU A 98 -9.04 16.01 -3.70
C LEU A 98 -7.99 15.23 -4.52
N THR A 99 -6.99 14.64 -3.86
CA THR A 99 -5.91 13.91 -4.57
C THR A 99 -6.42 12.57 -5.11
N PRO A 100 -6.04 12.16 -6.34
CA PRO A 100 -6.43 10.87 -6.90
C PRO A 100 -6.02 9.69 -6.02
N ALA A 101 -6.90 8.69 -5.91
CA ALA A 101 -6.70 7.46 -5.14
C ALA A 101 -6.61 7.62 -3.61
N VAL A 102 -6.96 8.78 -3.06
CA VAL A 102 -7.20 8.95 -1.63
C VAL A 102 -8.56 8.35 -1.27
N ASP A 103 -8.61 7.65 -0.14
CA ASP A 103 -9.87 7.21 0.46
C ASP A 103 -10.44 8.35 1.33
N HIS A 104 -11.43 9.06 0.77
CA HIS A 104 -12.10 10.20 1.41
C HIS A 104 -12.68 9.86 2.80
N ASP A 105 -13.11 8.61 3.01
CA ASP A 105 -13.67 8.16 4.29
C ASP A 105 -12.58 8.03 5.36
N GLN A 106 -11.33 7.85 4.96
CA GLN A 106 -10.16 7.72 5.85
C GLN A 106 -9.40 9.02 6.08
N VAL A 107 -9.75 10.12 5.39
CA VAL A 107 -9.13 11.44 5.66
C VAL A 107 -9.59 11.95 7.03
N LEU A 108 -8.65 12.08 7.97
CA LEU A 108 -8.86 12.62 9.30
C LEU A 108 -7.94 13.83 9.54
N SER A 109 -8.54 14.97 9.83
CA SER A 109 -7.84 16.23 10.15
C SER A 109 -8.70 17.08 11.09
N ILE A 110 -8.08 18.00 11.83
CA ILE A 110 -8.81 18.98 12.65
C ILE A 110 -9.79 19.85 11.84
N ALA A 111 -9.59 19.93 10.52
CA ALA A 111 -10.45 20.65 9.59
C ALA A 111 -11.60 19.79 9.01
N THR A 112 -11.68 18.50 9.35
CA THR A 112 -12.76 17.61 8.90
C THR A 112 -13.85 17.50 9.95
N GLU A 113 -15.09 17.22 9.51
CA GLU A 113 -16.24 17.00 10.39
C GLU A 113 -16.11 15.77 11.31
N LYS A 114 -15.12 14.91 11.06
CA LYS A 114 -14.80 13.72 11.85
C LYS A 114 -14.07 14.10 13.15
N ALA A 115 -13.36 15.22 13.17
CA ALA A 115 -12.75 15.76 14.38
C ALA A 115 -13.80 16.59 15.14
N ARG A 116 -14.33 16.05 16.23
CA ARG A 116 -15.44 16.66 16.99
C ARG A 116 -15.07 16.94 18.44
N PHE A 117 -15.56 18.07 18.94
CA PHE A 117 -15.64 18.38 20.35
C PHE A 117 -17.00 17.93 20.89
N GLN A 118 -17.00 17.35 22.08
CA GLN A 118 -18.21 16.85 22.74
C GLN A 118 -18.32 17.47 24.13
N GLU A 119 -19.48 18.02 24.44
CA GLU A 119 -19.77 18.63 25.73
C GLU A 119 -21.07 18.05 26.33
N ALA A 120 -21.02 17.76 27.63
CA ALA A 120 -22.20 17.34 28.37
C ALA A 120 -22.99 18.57 28.83
N THR A 121 -24.20 18.74 28.29
CA THR A 121 -25.13 19.82 28.64
C THR A 121 -26.31 19.27 29.44
N PRO A 122 -27.09 20.12 30.15
CA PRO A 122 -28.33 19.70 30.81
C PRO A 122 -29.38 19.05 29.88
N PHE A 123 -29.27 19.29 28.56
CA PHE A 123 -30.18 18.75 27.54
C PHE A 123 -29.64 17.49 26.85
N GLY A 124 -28.41 17.05 27.16
CA GLY A 124 -27.76 15.90 26.54
C GLY A 124 -26.32 16.18 26.13
N ILE A 125 -25.75 15.29 25.32
CA ILE A 125 -24.40 15.44 24.75
C ILE A 125 -24.53 16.28 23.47
N ASP A 126 -23.91 17.46 23.45
CA ASP A 126 -23.71 18.24 22.24
C ASP A 126 -22.39 17.85 21.57
N SER A 127 -22.39 17.67 20.26
CA SER A 127 -21.25 17.18 19.48
C SER A 127 -21.08 18.00 18.22
N GLN A 128 -20.10 18.88 18.24
CA GLN A 128 -19.83 19.83 17.16
C GLN A 128 -18.46 19.54 16.52
N PRO A 129 -18.32 19.75 15.20
CA PRO A 129 -17.01 19.66 14.57
C PRO A 129 -16.07 20.73 15.13
N LEU A 130 -14.77 20.42 15.21
CA LEU A 130 -13.75 21.37 15.68
C LEU A 130 -13.58 22.58 14.76
N MET A 131 -13.92 22.42 13.48
CA MET A 131 -13.85 23.45 12.46
C MET A 131 -15.11 23.37 11.59
N GLY A 132 -15.62 24.51 11.17
CA GLY A 132 -16.81 24.60 10.32
C GLY A 132 -16.54 24.22 8.86
N ASP A 133 -17.46 24.63 7.99
CA ASP A 133 -17.36 24.49 6.53
C ASP A 133 -16.34 25.44 5.89
N HIS A 134 -15.76 26.35 6.67
CA HIS A 134 -14.71 27.27 6.27
C HIS A 134 -13.63 27.41 7.36
N ALA A 135 -12.46 27.91 6.97
CA ALA A 135 -11.40 28.22 7.91
C ALA A 135 -11.83 29.34 8.88
N PRO A 136 -11.51 29.25 10.18
CA PRO A 136 -11.84 30.28 11.15
C PRO A 136 -11.23 31.63 10.77
N ALA A 137 -12.05 32.67 10.74
CA ALA A 137 -11.61 34.04 10.59
C ALA A 137 -11.40 34.68 11.97
N THR A 138 -10.63 35.76 12.03
CA THR A 138 -10.62 36.63 13.22
C THR A 138 -11.88 37.49 13.15
N GLU A 139 -12.62 37.56 14.25
CA GLU A 139 -13.61 38.62 14.46
C GLU A 139 -12.92 39.99 14.59
#